data_AF-A0A6N7FP83-F1
#
_entry.id   AF-A0A6N7FP83-F1
#
_cell.length_a   1.000
_cell.length_b   1.000
_cell.length_c   1.000
_cell.angle_alpha   90.00
_cell.angle_beta   90.00
_cell.angle_gamma   90.00
#
_symmetry.space_group_name_H-M   'P 1'
#
loop_
_entity.id
_entity.type
_entity.pdbx_description
1 polymer ?
#
loop_
_entity_poly.entity_id
_entity_poly.type
_entity_poly.pdbx_seq_one_letter_code
_entity_poly.pdbx_strand_id
1 'polypeptide(L)'
;DARRRWQQLGYPFHAAVCAWREAEARLLVGDERDRVAELLGDAARQADALGARPLSAAVAALARRARITIGAAAEGEPEAPPAGLSPRELDVLRLMAAGHTNREIGAALFISEKTVSVHVSRVLAKLGAANRAEAATIAHRLGVAVPVD
;
A
#
# COMPACT_ATOMS: atom_id res chain seq x y z
N ASP A 1 32.53 3.63 3.41
CA ASP A 1 31.55 3.44 4.50
C ASP A 1 31.16 1.96 4.55
N ALA A 2 30.28 1.57 5.49
CA ALA A 2 29.84 0.18 5.66
C ALA A 2 29.10 -0.38 4.44
N ARG A 3 28.29 0.44 3.75
CA ARG A 3 27.57 0.07 2.52
C ARG A 3 28.53 -0.39 1.42
N ARG A 4 29.58 0.40 1.13
CA ARG A 4 30.59 0.04 0.11
C ARG A 4 31.31 -1.28 0.43
N ARG A 5 31.60 -1.55 1.70
CA ARG A 5 32.24 -2.80 2.13
C ARG A 5 31.35 -4.01 1.86
N TRP A 6 30.06 -3.93 2.18
CA TRP A 6 29.11 -5.02 1.91
C TRP A 6 28.89 -5.28 0.41
N GLN A 7 28.91 -4.23 -0.43
CA GLN A 7 28.85 -4.38 -1.89
C GLN A 7 30.08 -5.14 -2.43
N GLN A 8 31.28 -4.79 -1.98
CA GLN A 8 32.52 -5.45 -2.40
C GLN A 8 32.57 -6.93 -1.99
N LEU A 9 31.98 -7.25 -0.84
CA LEU A 9 31.88 -8.62 -0.34
C LEU A 9 30.73 -9.43 -0.96
N GLY A 10 29.94 -8.85 -1.87
CA GLY A 10 28.84 -9.55 -2.53
C GLY A 10 27.63 -9.81 -1.64
N TYR A 11 27.41 -8.99 -0.60
CA TYR A 11 26.25 -9.09 0.29
C TYR A 11 25.25 -7.95 0.02
N PRO A 12 24.43 -8.04 -1.05
CA PRO A 12 23.56 -6.96 -1.49
C PRO A 12 22.49 -6.59 -0.45
N PHE A 13 22.01 -7.55 0.34
CA PHE A 13 21.06 -7.29 1.42
C PHE A 13 21.64 -6.35 2.49
N HIS A 14 22.84 -6.62 2.97
CA HIS A 14 23.51 -5.80 3.99
C HIS A 14 23.83 -4.40 3.45
N ALA A 15 24.22 -4.32 2.17
CA ALA A 15 24.42 -3.04 1.50
C ALA A 15 23.13 -2.20 1.45
N ALA A 16 21.99 -2.82 1.12
CA ALA A 16 20.68 -2.16 1.07
C ALA A 16 20.22 -1.68 2.46
N VAL A 17 20.42 -2.48 3.51
CA VAL A 17 20.14 -2.09 4.90
C VAL A 17 21.01 -0.90 5.31
N CYS A 18 22.31 -0.91 4.97
CA CYS A 18 23.19 0.22 5.25
C CYS A 18 22.76 1.49 4.51
N ALA A 19 22.35 1.38 3.24
CA ALA A 19 21.85 2.51 2.47
C ALA A 19 20.58 3.13 3.10
N TRP A 20 19.62 2.30 3.51
CA TRP A 20 18.41 2.73 4.22
C TRP A 20 18.73 3.45 5.54
N ARG A 21 19.62 2.89 6.36
CA ARG A 21 20.03 3.50 7.64
C ARG A 21 20.83 4.79 7.44
N GLU A 22 21.65 4.86 6.40
CA GLU A 22 22.37 6.07 6.03
C GLU A 22 21.39 7.19 5.63
N ALA A 23 20.38 6.88 4.81
CA ALA A 23 19.34 7.83 4.44
C ALA A 23 18.56 8.33 5.67
N GLU A 24 18.22 7.45 6.61
CA GLU A 24 17.56 7.82 7.87
C GLU A 24 18.40 8.79 8.70
N ALA A 25 19.71 8.51 8.86
CA ALA A 25 20.61 9.39 9.59
C ALA A 25 20.77 10.75 8.92
N ARG A 26 20.86 10.79 7.58
CA ARG A 26 20.98 12.03 6.80
C ARG A 26 19.75 12.93 6.92
N LEU A 27 18.56 12.34 6.98
CA LEU A 27 17.33 13.08 7.24
C LEU A 27 17.32 13.75 8.62
N LEU A 28 17.86 13.09 9.64
CA LEU A 28 17.92 13.63 11.00
C LEU A 28 18.86 14.84 11.11
N VAL A 29 19.94 14.87 10.32
CA VAL A 29 20.89 16.00 10.30
C VAL A 29 20.53 17.07 9.26
N GLY A 30 19.42 16.90 8.52
CA GLY A 30 18.94 17.89 7.54
C GLY A 30 19.76 17.98 6.25
N ASP A 31 20.31 16.86 5.78
CA ASP A 31 21.14 16.81 4.56
C ASP A 31 20.35 17.09 3.27
N GLU A 32 21.07 17.24 2.15
CA GLU A 32 20.53 17.46 0.81
C GLU A 32 19.53 16.35 0.42
N ARG A 33 18.33 16.76 0.02
CA ARG A 33 17.23 15.84 -0.32
C ARG A 33 17.58 14.88 -1.46
N ASP A 34 18.33 15.35 -2.45
CA ASP A 34 18.69 14.54 -3.61
C ASP A 34 19.59 13.36 -3.22
N ARG A 35 20.56 13.59 -2.32
CA ARG A 35 21.42 12.51 -1.79
C ARG A 35 20.63 11.46 -1.01
N VAL A 36 19.63 11.91 -0.24
CA VAL A 36 18.73 11.00 0.48
C VAL A 36 17.88 10.21 -0.52
N ALA A 37 17.38 10.85 -1.57
CA ALA A 37 16.59 10.21 -2.62
C ALA A 37 17.40 9.12 -3.36
N GLU A 38 18.66 9.39 -3.69
CA GLU A 38 19.57 8.41 -4.29
C GLU A 38 19.77 7.19 -3.38
N LEU A 39 20.07 7.41 -2.10
CA LEU A 39 20.28 6.32 -1.13
C LEU A 39 19.03 5.45 -0.95
N LEU A 40 17.85 6.08 -0.86
CA LEU A 40 16.59 5.35 -0.73
C LEU A 40 16.22 4.62 -2.03
N GLY A 41 16.50 5.21 -3.19
CA GLY A 41 16.31 4.57 -4.49
C GLY A 41 17.20 3.34 -4.67
N ASP A 42 18.47 3.44 -4.30
CA ASP A 42 19.41 2.31 -4.30
C ASP A 42 18.93 1.19 -3.37
N ALA A 43 18.53 1.54 -2.14
CA ALA A 43 18.03 0.57 -1.16
C ALA A 43 16.76 -0.14 -1.65
N ALA A 44 15.82 0.59 -2.26
CA ALA A 44 14.59 0.03 -2.81
C ALA A 44 14.88 -0.96 -3.94
N ARG A 45 15.66 -0.56 -4.95
CA ARG A 45 16.01 -1.44 -6.09
C ARG A 45 16.68 -2.73 -5.64
N GLN A 46 17.60 -2.65 -4.66
CA GLN A 46 18.26 -3.82 -4.12
C GLN A 46 17.32 -4.69 -3.28
N ALA A 47 16.45 -4.11 -2.47
CA ALA A 47 15.48 -4.86 -1.69
C ALA A 47 14.48 -5.61 -2.59
N ASP A 48 14.01 -4.96 -3.66
CA ASP A 48 13.07 -5.54 -4.61
C ASP A 48 13.71 -6.68 -5.41
N ALA A 49 14.94 -6.48 -5.91
CA ALA A 49 15.69 -7.52 -6.61
C ALA A 49 15.95 -8.78 -5.74
N LEU A 50 16.00 -8.62 -4.42
CA LEU A 50 16.19 -9.70 -3.45
C LEU A 50 14.87 -10.30 -2.94
N GLY A 51 13.71 -9.74 -3.31
CA GLY A 51 12.42 -10.11 -2.72
C GLY A 51 12.31 -9.79 -1.22
N ALA A 52 13.12 -8.88 -0.71
CA ALA A 52 13.21 -8.52 0.71
C ALA A 52 12.05 -7.61 1.14
N ARG A 53 10.82 -8.14 1.08
CA ARG A 53 9.56 -7.39 1.32
C ARG A 53 9.56 -6.51 2.58
N PRO A 54 10.07 -6.97 3.75
CA PRO A 54 10.13 -6.11 4.93
C PRO A 54 11.02 -4.87 4.74
N LEU A 55 12.14 -5.02 4.02
CA LEU A 55 13.06 -3.92 3.74
C LEU A 55 12.47 -2.95 2.72
N SER A 56 11.86 -3.45 1.63
CA SER A 56 11.15 -2.61 0.66
C SER A 56 10.07 -1.75 1.34
N ALA A 57 9.28 -2.34 2.24
CA ALA A 57 8.27 -1.63 3.01
C ALA A 57 8.87 -0.56 3.94
N ALA A 58 10.01 -0.85 4.59
CA ALA A 58 10.70 0.10 5.47
C ALA A 58 11.28 1.30 4.69
N VAL A 59 11.88 1.05 3.53
CA VAL A 59 12.40 2.09 2.63
C VAL A 59 11.26 2.98 2.12
N ALA A 60 10.16 2.39 1.65
CA ALA A 60 8.99 3.13 1.19
C ALA A 60 8.34 3.96 2.30
N ALA A 61 8.26 3.43 3.54
CA ALA A 61 7.73 4.17 4.68
C ALA A 61 8.59 5.40 5.03
N LEU A 62 9.92 5.27 4.96
CA LEU A 62 10.83 6.39 5.20
C LEU A 62 10.71 7.45 4.11
N ALA A 63 10.70 7.05 2.83
CA ALA A 63 10.53 7.94 1.68
C ALA A 63 9.22 8.74 1.79
N ARG A 64 8.10 8.08 2.13
CA ARG A 64 6.80 8.72 2.33
C ARG A 64 6.82 9.74 3.47
N ARG A 65 7.40 9.38 4.63
CA ARG A 65 7.52 10.28 5.78
C ARG A 65 8.37 11.51 5.46
N ALA A 66 9.40 11.35 4.64
CA ALA A 66 10.27 12.43 4.19
C ALA A 66 9.74 13.20 2.97
N ARG A 67 8.63 12.76 2.36
CA ARG A 67 8.10 13.28 1.07
C ARG A 67 9.14 13.26 -0.05
N ILE A 68 9.90 12.17 -0.13
CA ILE A 68 10.93 11.94 -1.15
C ILE A 68 10.42 10.91 -2.14
N THR A 69 10.47 11.24 -3.43
CA THR A 69 10.16 10.32 -4.53
C THR A 69 11.40 9.51 -4.87
N ILE A 70 11.29 8.18 -4.89
CA ILE A 70 12.39 7.25 -5.21
C ILE A 70 12.02 6.47 -6.46
N GLY A 71 12.90 6.50 -7.47
CA GLY A 71 12.57 6.11 -8.84
C GLY A 71 12.32 4.62 -9.08
N ALA A 72 11.37 4.37 -9.99
CA ALA A 72 10.97 3.12 -10.67
C ALA A 72 10.23 2.03 -9.88
N ALA A 73 9.55 2.40 -8.79
CA ALA A 73 8.40 1.62 -8.29
C ALA A 73 7.22 2.56 -8.05
N ALA A 74 6.74 3.15 -9.15
CA ALA A 74 5.35 3.52 -9.33
C ALA A 74 4.47 2.29 -9.64
N GLU A 75 4.94 1.09 -9.30
CA GLU A 75 4.24 -0.19 -9.40
C GLU A 75 4.34 -0.86 -8.02
N GLY A 76 3.47 -0.45 -7.10
CA GLY A 76 3.57 -0.87 -5.70
C GLY A 76 3.09 0.17 -4.69
N GLU A 77 2.52 1.30 -5.11
CA GLU A 77 1.34 1.74 -4.37
C GLU A 77 0.37 0.55 -4.41
N PRO A 78 -0.22 0.08 -3.29
CA PRO A 78 -1.53 -0.51 -3.44
C PRO A 78 -2.33 0.60 -4.12
N GLU A 79 -2.55 0.45 -5.43
CA GLU A 79 -3.33 1.36 -6.25
C GLU A 79 -4.47 1.82 -5.36
N ALA A 80 -4.52 3.14 -5.08
CA ALA A 80 -5.51 3.68 -4.18
C ALA A 80 -6.84 3.03 -4.58
N PRO A 81 -7.50 2.28 -3.68
CA PRO A 81 -8.57 1.38 -4.08
C PRO A 81 -9.52 2.11 -5.02
N PRO A 82 -9.91 1.49 -6.14
CA PRO A 82 -10.51 2.20 -7.25
C PRO A 82 -11.66 3.08 -6.77
N ALA A 83 -11.77 4.28 -7.36
CA ALA A 83 -12.71 5.33 -6.95
C ALA A 83 -12.47 5.95 -5.56
N GLY A 84 -11.23 5.96 -5.05
CA GLY A 84 -10.88 6.65 -3.80
C GLY A 84 -11.42 5.97 -2.54
N LEU A 85 -11.68 4.66 -2.63
CA LEU A 85 -12.10 3.85 -1.50
C LEU A 85 -10.90 3.63 -0.56
N SER A 86 -11.18 3.49 0.73
CA SER A 86 -10.21 2.94 1.68
C SER A 86 -10.16 1.42 1.55
N PRO A 87 -9.09 0.75 2.03
CA PRO A 87 -9.01 -0.71 2.01
C PRO A 87 -10.23 -1.38 2.65
N ARG A 88 -10.73 -0.82 3.76
CA ARG A 88 -11.90 -1.35 4.46
C ARG A 88 -13.20 -1.19 3.68
N GLU A 89 -13.35 -0.06 2.98
CA GLU A 89 -14.51 0.17 2.12
C GLU A 89 -14.49 -0.75 0.89
N LEU A 90 -13.30 -1.07 0.37
CA LEU A 90 -13.13 -2.04 -0.70
C LEU A 90 -13.57 -3.45 -0.26
N ASP A 91 -13.18 -3.90 0.94
CA ASP A 91 -13.62 -5.19 1.47
C ASP A 91 -15.15 -5.27 1.61
N VAL A 92 -15.79 -4.19 2.06
CA VAL A 92 -17.25 -4.10 2.13
C VAL A 92 -17.88 -4.16 0.74
N LEU A 93 -17.33 -3.43 -0.25
CA LEU A 93 -17.80 -3.45 -1.63
C LEU A 93 -17.71 -4.86 -2.25
N ARG A 94 -16.62 -5.59 -1.98
CA ARG A 94 -16.43 -6.97 -2.45
C ARG A 94 -17.52 -7.90 -1.95
N LEU A 95 -17.79 -7.85 -0.64
CA LEU A 95 -18.82 -8.70 -0.03
C LEU A 95 -20.23 -8.29 -0.45
N MET A 96 -20.47 -7.00 -0.68
CA MET A 96 -21.71 -6.52 -1.31
C MET A 96 -21.91 -7.11 -2.70
N ALA A 97 -20.86 -7.13 -3.53
CA ALA A 97 -20.90 -7.71 -4.87
C ALA A 97 -21.14 -9.23 -4.83
N ALA A 98 -20.62 -9.90 -3.80
CA ALA A 98 -20.91 -11.31 -3.50
C ALA A 98 -22.28 -11.54 -2.83
N GLY A 99 -23.18 -10.54 -2.81
CA GLY A 99 -24.55 -10.68 -2.34
C GLY A 99 -24.75 -10.73 -0.81
N HIS A 100 -23.71 -10.49 -0.02
CA HIS A 100 -23.82 -10.59 1.45
C HIS A 100 -24.66 -9.45 2.03
N THR A 101 -25.44 -9.76 3.07
CA THR A 101 -26.17 -8.80 3.91
C THR A 101 -25.23 -8.05 4.86
N ASN A 102 -25.65 -6.92 5.43
CA ASN A 102 -24.81 -6.18 6.39
C ASN A 102 -24.42 -7.02 7.62
N ARG A 103 -25.31 -7.93 8.05
CA ARG A 103 -25.05 -8.87 9.13
C ARG A 103 -23.95 -9.86 8.79
N GLU A 104 -24.00 -10.46 7.60
CA GLU A 104 -22.99 -11.41 7.11
C GLU A 104 -21.64 -10.73 6.87
N ILE A 105 -21.66 -9.51 6.32
CA ILE A 105 -20.45 -8.68 6.18
C ILE A 105 -19.85 -8.39 7.56
N GLY A 106 -20.68 -8.05 8.55
CA GLY A 106 -20.22 -7.78 9.91
C GLY A 106 -19.54 -8.99 10.52
N ALA A 107 -20.12 -10.17 10.33
CA ALA A 107 -19.52 -11.43 10.76
C ALA A 107 -18.20 -11.72 10.04
N ALA A 108 -18.15 -11.61 8.71
CA ALA A 108 -16.95 -11.86 7.91
C ALA A 108 -15.80 -10.90 8.23
N LEU A 109 -16.14 -9.66 8.60
CA LEU A 109 -15.19 -8.59 8.87
C LEU A 109 -14.95 -8.32 10.36
N PHE A 110 -15.55 -9.10 11.26
CA PHE A 110 -15.47 -8.96 12.73
C PHE A 110 -15.86 -7.55 13.25
N ILE A 111 -16.95 -6.98 12.72
CA ILE A 111 -17.49 -5.68 13.14
C ILE A 111 -19.01 -5.71 13.26
N SER A 112 -19.59 -4.75 13.98
CA SER A 112 -21.05 -4.67 14.13
C SER A 112 -21.75 -4.36 12.80
N GLU A 113 -22.98 -4.86 12.64
CA GLU A 113 -23.84 -4.54 11.49
C GLU A 113 -24.03 -3.03 11.31
N LYS A 114 -24.14 -2.29 12.42
CA LYS A 114 -24.22 -0.82 12.42
C LYS A 114 -22.96 -0.18 11.82
N THR A 115 -21.78 -0.70 12.14
CA THR A 115 -20.52 -0.24 11.56
C THR A 115 -20.47 -0.52 10.06
N VAL A 116 -20.94 -1.69 9.62
CA VAL A 116 -21.06 -2.03 8.20
C VAL A 116 -21.97 -1.04 7.48
N SER A 117 -23.14 -0.70 8.05
CA SER A 117 -24.06 0.28 7.47
C SER A 117 -23.38 1.62 7.17
N VAL A 118 -22.56 2.12 8.10
CA VAL A 118 -21.77 3.34 7.90
C VAL A 118 -20.76 3.20 6.75
N HIS A 119 -20.08 2.06 6.65
CA HIS A 119 -19.17 1.80 5.53
C HIS A 119 -19.91 1.71 4.20
N VAL A 120 -21.08 1.06 4.15
CA VAL A 120 -21.92 0.99 2.95
C VAL A 120 -22.32 2.39 2.48
N SER A 121 -22.78 3.26 3.38
CA SER A 121 -23.13 4.64 3.01
C SER A 121 -21.95 5.41 2.41
N ARG A 122 -20.73 5.24 2.96
CA ARG A 122 -19.52 5.87 2.43
C ARG A 122 -19.12 5.31 1.08
N VAL A 123 -19.23 3.99 0.89
CA VAL A 123 -19.00 3.32 -0.40
C VAL A 123 -19.96 3.87 -1.45
N LEU A 124 -21.27 3.91 -1.16
CA LEU A 124 -22.27 4.44 -2.09
C LEU A 124 -21.96 5.89 -2.48
N ALA A 125 -21.66 6.75 -1.49
CA ALA A 125 -21.33 8.15 -1.73
C ALA A 125 -20.07 8.31 -2.60
N LYS A 126 -19.01 7.55 -2.33
CA LYS A 126 -17.76 7.60 -3.11
C LYS A 126 -17.91 7.06 -4.53
N LEU A 127 -18.75 6.05 -4.72
CA LEU A 127 -19.03 5.47 -6.04
C LEU A 127 -20.09 6.25 -6.83
N GLY A 128 -20.79 7.19 -6.20
CA GLY A 128 -21.96 7.85 -6.79
C GLY A 128 -23.13 6.89 -7.04
N ALA A 129 -23.19 5.77 -6.33
CA ALA A 129 -24.22 4.75 -6.50
C ALA A 129 -25.47 5.09 -5.68
N ALA A 130 -26.65 4.99 -6.28
CA ALA A 130 -27.93 5.23 -5.63
C ALA A 130 -28.31 4.10 -4.66
N ASN A 131 -27.85 2.87 -4.92
CA ASN A 131 -28.19 1.71 -4.10
C ASN A 131 -27.11 0.61 -4.13
N ARG A 132 -27.31 -0.40 -3.28
CA ARG A 132 -26.39 -1.55 -3.13
C ARG A 132 -26.19 -2.33 -4.43
N ALA A 133 -27.26 -2.53 -5.22
CA ALA A 133 -27.20 -3.29 -6.46
C ALA A 133 -26.38 -2.55 -7.52
N GLU A 134 -26.55 -1.22 -7.61
CA GLU A 134 -25.73 -0.38 -8.48
C GLU A 134 -24.25 -0.42 -8.08
N ALA A 135 -23.95 -0.34 -6.78
CA ALA A 135 -22.58 -0.48 -6.29
C ALA A 135 -21.95 -1.84 -6.60
N ALA A 136 -22.73 -2.93 -6.51
CA ALA A 136 -22.27 -4.26 -6.93
C ALA A 136 -21.92 -4.31 -8.42
N THR A 137 -22.77 -3.74 -9.29
CA THR A 137 -22.48 -3.61 -10.74
C THR A 137 -21.20 -2.82 -10.99
N ILE A 138 -20.99 -1.71 -10.26
CA ILE A 138 -19.76 -0.92 -10.34
C ILE A 138 -18.55 -1.76 -9.90
N ALA A 139 -18.66 -2.56 -8.84
CA ALA A 139 -17.60 -3.44 -8.37
C ALA A 139 -17.16 -4.47 -9.43
N HIS A 140 -18.12 -5.07 -10.15
CA HIS A 140 -17.83 -5.96 -11.28
C HIS A 140 -17.12 -5.22 -12.42
N ARG A 141 -17.58 -4.01 -12.77
CA ARG A 141 -16.94 -3.19 -13.81
C ARG A 141 -15.51 -2.76 -13.44
N LEU A 142 -15.26 -2.51 -12.15
CA LEU A 142 -13.93 -2.20 -11.62
C LEU A 142 -13.02 -3.43 -11.50
N GLY A 143 -13.51 -4.64 -11.78
CA GLY A 143 -12.74 -5.88 -11.64
C GLY A 143 -12.39 -6.23 -10.19
N VAL A 144 -13.07 -5.64 -9.21
CA VAL A 144 -12.79 -5.87 -7.79
C VAL A 144 -13.74 -6.87 -7.13
N ALA A 145 -14.84 -7.23 -7.79
CA ALA A 145 -15.75 -8.26 -7.31
C ALA A 145 -15.04 -9.63 -7.27
N VAL A 146 -15.15 -10.32 -6.14
CA VAL A 146 -14.62 -11.69 -6.01
C VAL A 146 -15.66 -12.65 -6.57
N PRO A 147 -15.29 -13.61 -7.44
CA PRO A 147 -16.21 -14.65 -7.89
C PRO A 147 -16.74 -15.43 -6.69
N VAL A 148 -18.04 -15.71 -6.69
CA VAL A 148 -18.66 -16.64 -5.76
C VAL A 148 -18.58 -18.02 -6.41
N ASP A 149 -17.82 -18.94 -5.82
CA ASP A 149 -17.97 -20.37 -6.08
C ASP A 149 -19.20 -20.91 -5.33
#